data_AF-A0A496ZLG2-F1
#
_entry.id   AF-A0A496ZLG2-F1
#
_cell.length_a   1.000
_cell.length_b   1.000
_cell.length_c   1.000
_cell.angle_alpha   90.00
_cell.angle_beta   90.00
_cell.angle_gamma   90.00
#
_symmetry.space_group_name_H-M   'P 1'
#
loop_
_entity.id
_entity.type
_entity.pdbx_description
1 polymer ?
#
loop_
_entity_poly.entity_id
_entity_poly.type
_entity_poly.pdbx_seq_one_letter_code
_entity_poly.pdbx_strand_id
1 'polypeptide(L)'
;MNTYYEEKNLGKIYDRKLMKRLLHYIKPYKKYVIFAFIALLLIACIEISLPLISKYVIDEYISPSYKIINLENEMKMSEEFTQLYKKYITDQDGHKFLMKSIHLNKLSAKDLQYIKKNHLVSNDVYIKFTNQEVSVELRNKYSELFSDFGNYVIIKKLDLKQISLSDTRLLRAKDINGIVKFAIIFFLILIIRFVVSYVQIYLIQYAGQHSMYDLRMKLFNHLQRLPFSFFDKNPIGRLVTRVTNDIQALDEMLSTGLITLIQDVILMIAIIIIMLIVNIKLALVTFIVLPILTVMIVKFRSAARNIYRLVRVKIARINATLSEDISGMSIIQMFNHKKASFKHFSKINEEYYQATLKQLKVFAIFRPLIDLIYSLALALVIWYGGGRILADQLSLGALVAFIEYVRRFFEPIHDFSEKFNILQSAMASSERIFDLMDTQPEYMINTKKLPIKSETRLKGEIKFKNIWFAYNENEYVLKDVSFKISPGENIAIVGATGAGKSSIISLISNFYTIQKGEILL
;
A
#
# COMPACT_ATOMS: atom_id res chain seq x y z
N MET A 1 -30.45 23.00 -10.49
CA MET A 1 -30.41 22.65 -9.06
C MET A 1 -30.65 21.15 -8.79
N ASN A 2 -30.25 20.23 -9.70
CA ASN A 2 -30.57 18.79 -9.60
C ASN A 2 -29.34 17.84 -9.66
N THR A 3 -28.11 18.33 -9.53
CA THR A 3 -26.90 17.49 -9.63
C THR A 3 -26.28 17.07 -8.29
N TYR A 4 -26.95 17.33 -7.16
CA TYR A 4 -26.43 17.01 -5.82
C TYR A 4 -27.05 15.76 -5.17
N TYR A 5 -27.95 15.05 -5.87
CA TYR A 5 -28.67 13.90 -5.29
C TYR A 5 -28.02 12.53 -5.52
N GLU A 6 -27.01 12.40 -6.38
CA GLU A 6 -26.40 11.08 -6.67
C GLU A 6 -25.40 10.59 -5.61
N GLU A 7 -24.90 11.43 -4.70
CA GLU A 7 -23.91 10.98 -3.69
C GLU A 7 -24.54 10.40 -2.41
N LYS A 8 -25.88 10.39 -2.27
CA LYS A 8 -26.54 9.86 -1.06
C LYS A 8 -26.61 8.32 -0.99
N ASN A 9 -26.26 7.62 -2.08
CA ASN A 9 -26.28 6.15 -2.17
C ASN A 9 -24.90 5.47 -2.12
N LEU A 10 -23.84 6.15 -1.67
CA LEU A 10 -22.53 5.54 -1.36
C LEU A 10 -22.59 4.66 -0.07
N GLY A 11 -23.67 3.92 0.13
CA GLY A 11 -23.97 3.12 1.31
C GLY A 11 -23.17 1.82 1.44
N LYS A 12 -22.41 1.43 0.41
CA LYS A 12 -21.43 0.34 0.50
C LYS A 12 -20.12 0.80 -0.10
N ILE A 13 -19.21 1.26 0.76
CA ILE A 13 -17.82 1.64 0.44
C ILE A 13 -17.05 0.46 -0.23
N TYR A 14 -17.62 -0.73 -0.23
CA TYR A 14 -17.09 -1.92 -0.90
C TYR A 14 -18.23 -2.76 -1.49
N ASP A 15 -18.48 -2.65 -2.79
CA ASP A 15 -19.34 -3.63 -3.48
C ASP A 15 -18.50 -4.81 -3.96
N ARG A 16 -18.67 -5.95 -3.28
CA ARG A 16 -18.00 -7.21 -3.63
C ARG A 16 -18.30 -7.65 -5.06
N LYS A 17 -19.45 -7.27 -5.63
CA LYS A 17 -19.80 -7.56 -7.04
C LYS A 17 -18.95 -6.73 -8.00
N LEU A 18 -18.81 -5.42 -7.77
CA LEU A 18 -17.95 -4.54 -8.58
C LEU A 18 -16.49 -5.02 -8.54
N MET A 19 -15.97 -5.35 -7.35
CA MET A 19 -14.62 -5.88 -7.21
C MET A 19 -14.43 -7.20 -7.98
N LYS A 20 -15.40 -8.11 -7.92
CA LYS A 20 -15.35 -9.38 -8.67
C LYS A 20 -15.35 -9.14 -10.19
N ARG A 21 -16.05 -8.12 -10.68
CA ARG A 21 -16.05 -7.72 -12.10
C ARG A 21 -14.70 -7.13 -12.51
N LEU A 22 -14.08 -6.29 -11.68
CA LEU A 22 -12.73 -5.78 -11.93
C LEU A 22 -11.70 -6.92 -12.01
N LEU A 23 -11.74 -7.85 -11.06
CA LEU A 23 -10.86 -9.02 -11.04
C LEU A 23 -11.02 -9.93 -12.27
N HIS A 24 -12.16 -9.87 -12.97
CA HIS A 24 -12.35 -10.60 -14.23
C HIS A 24 -11.40 -10.11 -15.33
N TYR A 25 -11.12 -8.80 -15.40
CA TYR A 25 -10.20 -8.22 -16.38
C TYR A 25 -8.73 -8.51 -16.06
N ILE A 26 -8.42 -8.81 -14.80
CA ILE A 26 -7.08 -9.24 -14.36
C ILE A 26 -6.87 -10.74 -14.59
N LYS A 27 -7.95 -11.52 -14.74
CA LYS A 27 -7.90 -12.98 -14.89
C LYS A 27 -6.96 -13.48 -16.00
N PRO A 28 -6.88 -12.85 -17.20
CA PRO A 28 -5.90 -13.23 -18.22
C PRO A 28 -4.45 -13.07 -17.74
N TYR A 29 -4.21 -12.07 -16.90
CA TYR A 29 -2.90 -11.69 -16.34
C TYR A 29 -2.63 -12.28 -14.95
N LYS A 30 -3.46 -13.22 -14.48
CA LYS A 30 -3.37 -13.79 -13.12
C LYS A 30 -1.99 -14.36 -12.78
N LYS A 31 -1.26 -14.89 -13.77
CA LYS A 31 0.09 -15.44 -13.55
C LYS A 31 1.04 -14.34 -13.07
N TYR A 32 1.04 -13.17 -13.72
CA TYR A 32 1.87 -12.04 -13.34
C TYR A 32 1.52 -11.53 -11.94
N VAL A 33 0.23 -11.44 -11.61
CA VAL A 33 -0.22 -11.04 -10.27
C VAL A 33 0.20 -12.05 -9.20
N ILE A 34 0.09 -13.35 -9.47
CA ILE A 34 0.53 -14.40 -8.55
C ILE A 34 2.04 -14.33 -8.35
N PHE A 35 2.83 -14.20 -9.41
CA PHE A 35 4.29 -14.06 -9.30
C PHE A 35 4.70 -12.78 -8.58
N ALA A 36 4.02 -11.66 -8.83
CA ALA A 36 4.23 -10.42 -8.09
C ALA A 36 3.90 -10.57 -6.60
N PHE A 37 2.84 -11.31 -6.27
CA PHE A 37 2.47 -11.59 -4.88
C PHE A 37 3.50 -12.50 -4.19
N ILE A 38 4.01 -13.52 -4.88
CA ILE A 38 5.10 -14.37 -4.37
C ILE A 38 6.37 -13.54 -4.16
N ALA A 39 6.72 -12.68 -5.12
CA ALA A 39 7.87 -11.78 -4.99
C ALA A 39 7.70 -10.81 -3.81
N LEU A 40 6.48 -10.31 -3.57
CA LEU A 40 6.14 -9.49 -2.41
C LEU A 40 6.33 -10.24 -1.08
N LEU A 41 5.89 -11.50 -0.99
CA LEU A 41 6.15 -12.33 0.20
C LEU A 41 7.65 -12.55 0.41
N LEU A 42 8.40 -12.77 -0.67
CA LEU A 42 9.84 -12.94 -0.62
C LEU A 42 10.56 -11.66 -0.17
N ILE A 43 10.12 -10.48 -0.63
CA ILE A 43 10.61 -9.18 -0.15
C ILE A 43 10.35 -9.04 1.35
N ALA A 44 9.15 -9.35 1.82
CA ALA A 44 8.83 -9.29 3.24
C ALA A 44 9.73 -10.23 4.07
N CYS A 45 9.95 -11.46 3.61
CA CYS A 45 10.89 -12.40 4.24
C CYS A 45 12.33 -11.84 4.28
N ILE A 46 12.80 -11.25 3.19
CA ILE A 46 14.13 -10.62 3.13
C ILE A 46 14.22 -9.47 4.14
N GLU A 47 13.24 -8.56 4.14
CA GLU A 47 13.24 -7.39 5.02
C GLU A 47 13.24 -7.75 6.50
N ILE A 48 12.57 -8.85 6.85
CA ILE A 48 12.56 -9.39 8.22
C ILE A 48 13.87 -10.10 8.55
N SER A 49 14.53 -10.72 7.57
CA SER A 49 15.81 -11.40 7.82
C SER A 49 16.97 -10.43 8.10
N LEU A 50 16.96 -9.22 7.51
CA LEU A 50 18.08 -8.28 7.61
C LEU A 50 18.41 -7.89 9.07
N PRO A 51 17.45 -7.46 9.92
CA PRO A 51 17.75 -7.18 11.33
C PRO A 51 18.24 -8.40 12.10
N LEU A 52 17.82 -9.62 11.75
CA LEU A 52 18.32 -10.85 12.40
C LEU A 52 19.79 -11.12 12.04
N ILE A 53 20.17 -10.85 10.79
CA ILE A 53 21.57 -10.94 10.36
C ILE A 53 22.40 -9.90 11.12
N SER A 54 21.94 -8.64 11.18
CA SER A 54 22.58 -7.58 11.97
C SER A 54 22.74 -8.01 13.44
N LYS A 55 21.68 -8.56 14.04
CA LYS A 55 21.74 -9.12 15.40
C LYS A 55 22.83 -10.19 15.54
N TYR A 56 22.84 -11.18 14.65
CA TYR A 56 23.78 -12.29 14.72
C TYR A 56 25.23 -11.79 14.61
N VAL A 57 25.50 -10.87 13.67
CA VAL A 57 26.83 -10.29 13.50
C VAL A 57 27.26 -9.52 14.74
N ILE A 58 26.36 -8.75 15.33
CA ILE A 58 26.66 -7.99 16.55
C ILE A 58 26.96 -8.92 17.73
N ASP A 59 26.15 -9.97 17.92
CA ASP A 59 26.25 -10.88 19.05
C ASP A 59 27.45 -11.83 18.96
N GLU A 60 27.80 -12.30 17.77
CA GLU A 60 28.92 -13.22 17.57
C GLU A 60 30.26 -12.53 17.33
N TYR A 61 30.31 -11.46 16.53
CA TYR A 61 31.57 -10.91 16.04
C TYR A 61 31.89 -9.50 16.55
N ILE A 62 30.90 -8.66 16.87
CA ILE A 62 31.20 -7.29 17.34
C ILE A 62 31.39 -7.26 18.86
N SER A 63 30.41 -7.79 19.59
CA SER A 63 30.38 -7.79 21.04
C SER A 63 30.08 -9.19 21.60
N PRO A 64 30.92 -10.20 21.31
CA PRO A 64 30.83 -11.47 22.01
C PRO A 64 31.01 -11.23 23.52
N SER A 65 30.15 -11.87 24.31
CA SER A 65 30.13 -11.71 25.76
C SER A 65 30.01 -13.07 26.41
N TYR A 66 31.05 -13.48 27.13
CA TYR A 66 31.09 -14.70 27.92
C TYR A 66 31.22 -14.38 29.41
N LYS A 67 30.64 -15.22 30.25
CA LYS A 67 30.78 -15.18 31.71
C LYS A 67 31.19 -16.55 32.23
N ILE A 68 31.95 -16.53 33.31
CA ILE A 68 32.36 -17.73 34.02
C ILE A 68 31.35 -17.98 35.13
N ILE A 69 30.84 -19.19 35.24
CA ILE A 69 30.04 -19.66 36.36
C ILE A 69 30.95 -20.56 37.19
N ASN A 70 31.29 -20.14 38.41
CA ASN A 70 32.14 -20.90 39.31
C ASN A 70 31.28 -21.73 40.27
N LEU A 71 31.29 -23.06 40.15
CA LEU A 71 30.60 -24.00 41.04
C LEU A 71 31.58 -24.90 41.80
N GLU A 72 32.85 -24.49 41.97
CA GLU A 72 33.88 -25.29 42.67
C GLU A 72 33.48 -25.76 44.06
N ASN A 73 32.74 -24.93 44.81
CA ASN A 73 32.31 -25.24 46.16
C ASN A 73 30.95 -25.97 46.22
N GLU A 74 30.34 -26.29 45.07
CA GLU A 74 28.97 -26.81 44.94
C GLU A 74 28.95 -28.07 44.05
N MET A 75 29.72 -29.10 44.41
CA MET A 75 29.94 -30.30 43.57
C MET A 75 28.66 -30.98 43.05
N LYS A 76 27.65 -31.18 43.92
CA LYS A 76 26.36 -31.77 43.51
C LYS A 76 25.63 -30.92 42.47
N MET A 77 25.62 -29.60 42.67
CA MET A 77 25.02 -28.67 41.73
C MET A 77 25.80 -28.63 40.42
N SER A 78 27.13 -28.72 40.46
CA SER A 78 27.98 -28.76 39.26
C SER A 78 27.64 -29.94 38.35
N GLU A 79 27.38 -31.13 38.90
CA GLU A 79 26.99 -32.31 38.13
C GLU A 79 25.60 -32.14 37.49
N GLU A 80 24.60 -31.71 38.27
CA GLU A 80 23.26 -31.41 37.76
C GLU A 80 23.28 -30.30 36.70
N PHE A 81 24.06 -29.25 36.92
CA PHE A 81 24.21 -28.12 36.00
C PHE A 81 24.81 -28.56 34.67
N THR A 82 25.81 -29.44 34.71
CA THR A 82 26.42 -30.01 33.50
C THR A 82 25.40 -30.83 32.73
N GLN A 83 24.59 -31.66 33.39
CA GLN A 83 23.57 -32.47 32.73
C GLN A 83 22.45 -31.62 32.10
N LEU A 84 21.95 -30.62 32.84
CA LEU A 84 20.81 -29.79 32.42
C LEU A 84 21.20 -28.77 31.35
N TYR A 85 22.41 -28.20 31.44
CA TYR A 85 22.80 -27.03 30.64
C TYR A 85 23.97 -27.28 29.69
N LYS A 86 24.37 -28.53 29.46
CA LYS A 86 25.46 -28.93 28.53
C LYS A 86 25.41 -28.19 27.19
N LYS A 87 24.21 -28.01 26.62
CA LYS A 87 23.99 -27.34 25.32
C LYS A 87 24.36 -25.84 25.32
N TYR A 88 24.34 -25.19 26.48
CA TYR A 88 24.56 -23.76 26.63
C TYR A 88 25.96 -23.42 27.15
N ILE A 89 26.64 -24.40 27.74
CA ILE A 89 28.02 -24.34 28.19
C ILE A 89 28.92 -24.38 26.95
N THR A 90 29.88 -23.45 26.91
CA THR A 90 30.87 -23.34 25.84
C THR A 90 32.11 -24.16 26.12
N ASP A 91 32.54 -24.18 27.38
CA ASP A 91 33.61 -25.04 27.86
C ASP A 91 33.52 -25.23 29.38
N GLN A 92 34.23 -26.24 29.89
CA GLN A 92 34.28 -26.56 31.31
C GLN A 92 35.72 -26.81 31.74
N ASP A 93 36.12 -26.17 32.83
CA ASP A 93 37.42 -26.38 33.47
C ASP A 93 37.18 -26.72 34.94
N GLY A 94 37.29 -28.01 35.27
CA GLY A 94 36.84 -28.54 36.55
C GLY A 94 35.36 -28.25 36.81
N HIS A 95 35.08 -27.43 37.83
CA HIS A 95 33.73 -26.99 38.21
C HIS A 95 33.42 -25.55 37.80
N LYS A 96 34.25 -24.96 36.93
CA LYS A 96 33.99 -23.66 36.30
C LYS A 96 33.42 -23.87 34.90
N PHE A 97 32.41 -23.09 34.54
CA PHE A 97 31.73 -23.17 33.24
C PHE A 97 31.82 -21.85 32.50
N LEU A 98 32.28 -21.89 31.25
CA LEU A 98 32.24 -20.74 30.36
C LEU A 98 30.93 -20.74 29.59
N MET A 99 30.13 -19.68 29.70
CA MET A 99 28.83 -19.57 29.05
C MET A 99 28.67 -18.21 28.40
N LYS A 100 28.01 -18.12 27.24
CA LYS A 100 27.63 -16.81 26.67
C LYS A 100 26.69 -16.08 27.63
N SER A 101 26.90 -14.79 27.88
CA SER A 101 26.06 -14.00 28.79
C SER A 101 24.58 -14.11 28.46
N ILE A 102 24.24 -14.16 27.17
CA ILE A 102 22.85 -14.29 26.72
C ILE A 102 22.21 -15.62 27.12
N HIS A 103 22.98 -16.70 27.26
CA HIS A 103 22.47 -18.01 27.64
C HIS A 103 22.15 -18.11 29.14
N LEU A 104 22.58 -17.14 29.96
CA LEU A 104 22.17 -17.08 31.37
C LEU A 104 20.65 -17.02 31.49
N ASN A 105 19.95 -16.37 30.55
CA ASN A 105 18.49 -16.32 30.55
C ASN A 105 17.79 -17.66 30.22
N LYS A 106 18.55 -18.69 29.80
CA LYS A 106 18.05 -20.05 29.55
C LYS A 106 18.10 -20.94 30.81
N LEU A 107 18.81 -20.49 31.85
CA LEU A 107 18.79 -21.15 33.14
C LEU A 107 17.38 -21.06 33.75
N SER A 108 17.00 -22.09 34.51
CA SER A 108 15.77 -22.05 35.28
C SER A 108 15.78 -20.84 36.22
N ALA A 109 14.60 -20.28 36.52
CA ALA A 109 14.51 -19.11 37.40
C ALA A 109 15.15 -19.39 38.78
N LYS A 110 15.02 -20.63 39.26
CA LYS A 110 15.61 -21.10 40.53
C LYS A 110 17.14 -21.10 40.47
N ASP A 111 17.72 -21.68 39.42
CA ASP A 111 19.19 -21.79 39.29
C ASP A 111 19.82 -20.43 39.05
N LEU A 112 19.23 -19.60 38.18
CA LEU A 112 19.70 -18.24 37.94
C LEU A 112 19.71 -17.42 39.24
N GLN A 113 18.64 -17.52 40.03
CA GLN A 113 18.52 -16.77 41.27
C GLN A 113 19.54 -17.26 42.31
N TYR A 114 19.76 -18.57 42.40
CA TYR A 114 20.76 -19.16 43.29
C TYR A 114 22.18 -18.72 42.92
N ILE A 115 22.56 -18.87 41.66
CA ILE A 115 23.90 -18.53 41.16
C ILE A 115 24.17 -17.02 41.31
N LYS A 116 23.16 -16.16 41.07
CA LYS A 116 23.29 -14.72 41.30
C LYS A 116 23.38 -14.36 42.79
N LYS A 117 22.57 -14.99 43.65
CA LYS A 117 22.57 -14.72 45.10
C LYS A 117 23.89 -15.09 45.75
N ASN A 118 24.50 -16.18 45.31
CA ASN A 118 25.77 -16.67 45.84
C ASN A 118 27.00 -16.13 45.10
N HIS A 119 26.84 -15.12 44.24
CA HIS A 119 27.93 -14.50 43.46
C HIS A 119 28.77 -15.50 42.65
N LEU A 120 28.13 -16.57 42.16
CA LEU A 120 28.79 -17.65 41.42
C LEU A 120 28.99 -17.30 39.94
N VAL A 121 28.42 -16.19 39.44
CA VAL A 121 28.72 -15.66 38.09
C VAL A 121 29.79 -14.57 38.17
N SER A 122 30.77 -14.59 37.27
CA SER A 122 31.73 -13.51 37.13
C SER A 122 31.08 -12.16 36.84
N ASN A 123 31.54 -11.12 37.53
CA ASN A 123 31.19 -9.74 37.21
C ASN A 123 31.83 -9.31 35.88
N ASP A 124 33.06 -9.74 35.64
CA ASP A 124 33.78 -9.49 34.40
C ASP A 124 33.16 -10.25 33.22
N VAL A 125 33.19 -9.59 32.07
CA VAL A 125 32.82 -10.16 30.76
C VAL A 125 34.10 -10.56 30.05
N TYR A 126 34.13 -11.79 29.55
CA TYR A 126 35.27 -12.37 28.86
C TYR A 126 35.02 -12.47 27.36
N ILE A 127 36.10 -12.39 26.58
CA ILE A 127 36.15 -12.83 25.19
C ILE A 127 36.97 -14.11 25.14
N LYS A 128 36.51 -15.07 24.35
CA LYS A 128 37.21 -16.35 24.18
C LYS A 128 37.97 -16.39 22.86
N PHE A 129 39.08 -17.10 22.88
CA PHE A 129 39.90 -17.43 21.74
C PHE A 129 40.29 -18.91 21.80
N THR A 130 40.50 -19.53 20.65
CA THR A 130 41.11 -20.87 20.58
C THR A 130 42.62 -20.77 20.73
N ASN A 131 43.27 -21.86 21.15
CA ASN A 131 44.74 -21.93 21.23
C ASN A 131 45.45 -21.65 19.89
N GLN A 132 44.77 -21.79 18.75
CA GLN A 132 45.31 -21.46 17.43
C GLN A 132 45.20 -19.97 17.09
N GLU A 133 44.23 -19.26 17.68
CA GLU A 133 44.00 -17.82 17.45
C GLU A 133 44.98 -16.94 18.25
N VAL A 134 45.49 -17.44 19.37
CA VAL A 134 46.49 -16.75 20.19
C VAL A 134 47.87 -17.29 19.86
N SER A 135 48.67 -16.53 19.11
CA SER A 135 50.05 -16.92 18.82
C SER A 135 50.89 -16.98 20.12
N VAL A 136 51.89 -17.86 20.15
CA VAL A 136 52.78 -18.02 21.32
C VAL A 136 53.47 -16.69 21.67
N GLU A 137 53.81 -15.88 20.66
CA GLU A 137 54.38 -14.54 20.82
C GLU A 137 53.41 -13.58 21.51
N LEU A 138 52.14 -13.54 21.08
CA LEU A 138 51.12 -12.68 21.71
C LEU A 138 50.82 -13.13 23.14
N ARG A 139 50.80 -14.44 23.37
CA ARG A 139 50.57 -15.03 24.69
C ARG A 139 51.69 -14.68 25.66
N ASN A 140 52.95 -14.72 25.21
CA ASN A 140 54.10 -14.34 26.04
C ASN A 140 54.17 -12.82 26.27
N LYS A 141 53.84 -12.01 25.24
CA LYS A 141 53.88 -10.55 25.32
C LYS A 141 52.86 -9.98 26.30
N TYR A 142 51.71 -10.63 26.46
CA TYR A 142 50.60 -10.19 27.33
C TYR A 142 50.18 -11.28 28.32
N SER A 143 51.14 -12.03 28.86
CA SER A 143 50.89 -13.22 29.68
C SER A 143 50.00 -12.96 30.90
N GLU A 144 50.04 -11.75 31.47
CA GLU A 144 49.24 -11.36 32.63
C GLU A 144 47.76 -11.10 32.29
N LEU A 145 47.43 -10.88 31.01
CA LEU A 145 46.06 -10.55 30.57
C LEU A 145 45.28 -11.79 30.12
N PHE A 146 45.98 -12.84 29.71
CA PHE A 146 45.36 -14.08 29.24
C PHE A 146 45.24 -15.09 30.37
N SER A 147 44.08 -15.76 30.45
CA SER A 147 43.91 -16.95 31.28
C SER A 147 43.45 -18.12 30.43
N ASP A 148 44.00 -19.29 30.73
CA ASP A 148 43.51 -20.54 30.15
C ASP A 148 42.20 -20.94 30.82
N PHE A 149 41.27 -21.46 30.02
CA PHE A 149 40.01 -21.99 30.47
C PHE A 149 39.64 -23.20 29.61
N GLY A 150 39.97 -24.39 30.12
CA GLY A 150 39.79 -25.64 29.38
C GLY A 150 40.58 -25.64 28.06
N ASN A 151 39.87 -25.69 26.94
CA ASN A 151 40.43 -25.69 25.58
C ASN A 151 40.56 -24.28 24.97
N TYR A 152 40.14 -23.23 25.69
CA TYR A 152 40.16 -21.85 25.20
C TYR A 152 41.10 -20.99 26.04
N VAL A 153 41.56 -19.90 25.42
CA VAL A 153 42.20 -18.78 26.11
C VAL A 153 41.16 -17.67 26.22
N ILE A 154 41.01 -17.10 27.40
CA ILE A 154 40.08 -16.00 27.65
C ILE A 154 40.83 -14.74 28.07
N ILE A 155 40.24 -13.59 27.75
CA ILE A 155 40.68 -12.27 28.21
C ILE A 155 39.48 -11.51 28.73
N LYS A 156 39.66 -10.66 29.75
CA LYS A 156 38.60 -9.73 30.14
C LYS A 156 38.39 -8.70 29.04
N LYS A 157 37.14 -8.41 28.73
CA LYS A 157 36.75 -7.46 27.67
C LYS A 157 37.33 -6.05 27.89
N LEU A 158 37.53 -5.65 29.14
CA LEU A 158 38.11 -4.36 29.51
C LEU A 158 39.62 -4.30 29.24
N ASP A 159 40.32 -5.43 29.41
CA ASP A 159 41.78 -5.54 29.28
C ASP A 159 42.25 -5.58 27.82
N LEU A 160 41.35 -5.89 26.89
CA LEU A 160 41.59 -5.72 25.45
C LEU A 160 42.02 -4.30 25.06
N LYS A 161 41.67 -3.28 25.85
CA LYS A 161 42.13 -1.89 25.61
C LYS A 161 43.62 -1.68 25.88
N GLN A 162 44.25 -2.60 26.62
CA GLN A 162 45.66 -2.55 26.97
C GLN A 162 46.55 -3.18 25.88
N ILE A 163 45.96 -3.94 24.96
CA ILE A 163 46.66 -4.57 23.82
C ILE A 163 46.78 -3.55 22.69
N SER A 164 47.92 -3.57 21.98
CA SER A 164 48.12 -2.69 20.82
C SER A 164 47.07 -2.94 19.71
N LEU A 165 46.79 -1.93 18.88
CA LEU A 165 45.79 -2.06 17.81
C LEU A 165 46.17 -3.12 16.76
N SER A 166 47.46 -3.28 16.44
CA SER A 166 47.96 -4.30 15.52
C SER A 166 47.74 -5.71 16.07
N ASP A 167 48.05 -5.90 17.35
CA ASP A 167 47.94 -7.20 18.02
C ASP A 167 46.47 -7.58 18.25
N THR A 168 45.62 -6.60 18.58
CA THR A 168 44.16 -6.80 18.70
C THR A 168 43.54 -7.21 17.36
N ARG A 169 44.02 -6.66 16.24
CA ARG A 169 43.55 -7.06 14.90
C ARG A 169 43.91 -8.51 14.58
N LEU A 170 45.10 -8.97 14.98
CA LEU A 170 45.51 -10.37 14.81
C LEU A 170 44.65 -11.31 15.66
N LEU A 171 44.46 -10.98 16.95
CA LEU A 171 43.59 -11.75 17.87
C LEU A 171 42.14 -11.83 17.36
N ARG A 172 41.62 -10.74 16.81
CA ARG A 172 40.23 -10.65 16.30
C ARG A 172 40.13 -10.88 14.78
N ALA A 173 41.13 -11.47 14.13
CA ALA A 173 41.13 -11.67 12.68
C ALA A 173 39.92 -12.51 12.20
N LYS A 174 39.55 -13.54 12.97
CA LYS A 174 38.36 -14.37 12.71
C LYS A 174 37.07 -13.57 12.82
N ASP A 175 36.97 -12.66 13.78
CA ASP A 175 35.80 -11.79 13.94
C ASP A 175 35.66 -10.84 12.76
N ILE A 176 36.77 -10.23 12.33
CA ILE A 176 36.81 -9.35 11.17
C ILE A 176 36.40 -10.11 9.91
N ASN A 177 36.96 -11.30 9.68
CA ASN A 177 36.58 -12.15 8.55
C ASN A 177 35.10 -12.57 8.61
N GLY A 178 34.58 -12.84 9.80
CA GLY A 178 33.16 -13.09 10.04
C GLY A 178 32.30 -11.90 9.63
N ILE A 179 32.64 -10.69 10.10
CA ILE A 179 31.95 -9.45 9.75
C ILE A 179 31.98 -9.22 8.23
N VAL A 180 33.14 -9.35 7.58
CA VAL A 180 33.28 -9.18 6.12
C VAL A 180 32.42 -10.21 5.37
N LYS A 181 32.45 -11.48 5.78
CA LYS A 181 31.61 -12.53 5.19
C LYS A 181 30.12 -12.18 5.28
N PHE A 182 29.66 -11.76 6.46
CA PHE A 182 28.25 -11.38 6.62
C PHE A 182 27.91 -10.05 5.96
N ALA A 183 28.86 -9.12 5.82
CA ALA A 183 28.67 -7.90 5.04
C ALA A 183 28.46 -8.21 3.55
N ILE A 184 29.23 -9.16 2.98
CA ILE A 184 29.03 -9.64 1.61
C ILE A 184 27.67 -10.33 1.48
N ILE A 185 27.29 -11.20 2.42
CA ILE A 185 25.97 -11.85 2.43
C ILE A 185 24.86 -10.79 2.50
N PHE A 186 24.99 -9.81 3.38
CA PHE A 186 24.03 -8.71 3.52
C PHE A 186 23.91 -7.91 2.22
N PHE A 187 25.03 -7.58 1.58
CA PHE A 187 25.06 -6.90 0.29
C PHE A 187 24.39 -7.72 -0.82
N LEU A 188 24.66 -9.03 -0.90
CA LEU A 188 24.00 -9.93 -1.84
C LEU A 188 22.48 -10.00 -1.59
N ILE A 189 22.05 -10.04 -0.33
CA ILE A 189 20.61 -10.00 0.03
C ILE A 189 19.99 -8.67 -0.41
N LEU A 190 20.69 -7.55 -0.30
CA LEU A 190 20.21 -6.27 -0.82
C LEU A 190 20.08 -6.26 -2.34
N ILE A 191 21.02 -6.87 -3.07
CA ILE A 191 20.92 -7.04 -4.53
C ILE A 191 19.73 -7.92 -4.88
N ILE A 192 19.55 -9.05 -4.20
CA ILE A 192 18.40 -9.94 -4.41
C ILE A 192 17.09 -9.17 -4.13
N ARG A 193 17.02 -8.41 -3.03
CA ARG A 193 15.86 -7.56 -2.73
C ARG A 193 15.59 -6.56 -3.84
N PHE A 194 16.62 -5.89 -4.35
CA PHE A 194 16.50 -4.94 -5.45
C PHE A 194 15.95 -5.61 -6.71
N VAL A 195 16.52 -6.74 -7.13
CA VAL A 195 16.07 -7.49 -8.32
C VAL A 195 14.63 -7.99 -8.15
N VAL A 196 14.31 -8.58 -6.99
CA VAL A 196 12.96 -9.10 -6.71
C VAL A 196 11.94 -7.95 -6.68
N SER A 197 12.30 -6.81 -6.08
CA SER A 197 11.45 -5.61 -6.06
C SER A 197 11.24 -5.06 -7.47
N TYR A 198 12.29 -4.96 -8.29
CA TYR A 198 12.17 -4.54 -9.68
C TYR A 198 11.23 -5.46 -10.48
N VAL A 199 11.44 -6.78 -10.38
CA VAL A 199 10.58 -7.78 -11.04
C VAL A 199 9.15 -7.68 -10.54
N GLN A 200 8.93 -7.54 -9.23
CA GLN A 200 7.61 -7.38 -8.64
C GLN A 200 6.88 -6.14 -9.19
N ILE A 201 7.53 -4.98 -9.18
CA ILE A 201 6.98 -3.74 -9.72
C ILE A 201 6.66 -3.89 -11.21
N TYR A 202 7.58 -4.46 -11.99
CA TYR A 202 7.40 -4.68 -13.42
C TYR A 202 6.20 -5.61 -13.70
N LEU A 203 6.08 -6.74 -13.00
CA LEU A 203 4.97 -7.69 -13.17
C LEU A 203 3.61 -7.05 -12.84
N ILE A 204 3.57 -6.22 -11.79
CA ILE A 204 2.36 -5.47 -11.41
C ILE A 204 1.99 -4.48 -12.49
N GLN A 205 2.94 -3.66 -12.95
CA GLN A 205 2.70 -2.65 -13.97
C GLN A 205 2.30 -3.29 -15.31
N TYR A 206 2.94 -4.39 -15.70
CA TYR A 206 2.58 -5.15 -16.88
C TYR A 206 1.13 -5.66 -16.81
N ALA A 207 0.76 -6.31 -15.70
CA ALA A 207 -0.60 -6.81 -15.50
C ALA A 207 -1.64 -5.68 -15.45
N GLY A 208 -1.33 -4.57 -14.77
CA GLY A 208 -2.17 -3.39 -14.65
C GLY A 208 -2.43 -2.75 -16.01
N GLN A 209 -1.38 -2.33 -16.71
CA GLN A 209 -1.48 -1.63 -17.99
C GLN A 209 -2.21 -2.46 -19.06
N HIS A 210 -1.91 -3.76 -19.17
CA HIS A 210 -2.62 -4.61 -20.13
C HIS A 210 -4.09 -4.84 -19.76
N SER A 211 -4.41 -5.01 -18.47
CA SER A 211 -5.81 -5.09 -18.02
C SER A 211 -6.58 -3.81 -18.36
N MET A 212 -5.94 -2.64 -18.22
CA MET A 212 -6.53 -1.35 -18.54
C MET A 212 -6.69 -1.14 -20.04
N TYR A 213 -5.72 -1.58 -20.84
CA TYR A 213 -5.83 -1.59 -22.30
C TYR A 213 -7.06 -2.40 -22.75
N ASP A 214 -7.22 -3.62 -22.25
CA ASP A 214 -8.36 -4.47 -22.60
C ASP A 214 -9.69 -3.84 -22.20
N LEU A 215 -9.76 -3.27 -20.99
CA LEU A 215 -10.95 -2.57 -20.51
C LEU A 215 -11.28 -1.36 -21.40
N ARG A 216 -10.27 -0.55 -21.75
CA ARG A 216 -10.43 0.64 -22.60
C ARG A 216 -10.90 0.28 -23.99
N MET A 217 -10.29 -0.72 -24.62
CA MET A 217 -10.71 -1.20 -25.94
C MET A 217 -12.12 -1.76 -25.92
N LYS A 218 -12.48 -2.53 -24.89
CA LYS A 218 -13.83 -3.08 -24.76
C LYS A 218 -14.89 -1.99 -24.54
N LEU A 219 -14.59 -1.01 -23.68
CA LEU A 219 -15.49 0.11 -23.41
C LEU A 219 -15.68 0.98 -24.66
N PHE A 220 -14.60 1.28 -25.38
CA PHE A 220 -14.65 2.05 -26.62
C PHE A 220 -15.42 1.33 -27.74
N ASN A 221 -15.21 0.02 -27.89
CA ASN A 221 -15.99 -0.80 -28.84
C ASN A 221 -17.47 -0.91 -28.46
N HIS A 222 -17.77 -0.93 -27.16
CA HIS A 222 -19.15 -0.95 -26.67
C HIS A 222 -19.85 0.39 -26.93
N LEU A 223 -19.17 1.51 -26.64
CA LEU A 223 -19.67 2.87 -26.92
C LEU A 223 -20.10 3.03 -28.38
N GLN A 224 -19.30 2.56 -29.34
CA GLN A 224 -19.62 2.63 -30.76
C GLN A 224 -20.85 1.80 -31.20
N ARG A 225 -21.39 0.95 -30.32
CA ARG A 225 -22.55 0.09 -30.59
C ARG A 225 -23.80 0.50 -29.80
N LEU A 226 -23.71 1.59 -29.04
CA LEU A 226 -24.85 2.14 -28.32
C LEU A 226 -25.76 2.91 -29.29
N PRO A 227 -27.09 2.90 -29.07
CA PRO A 227 -28.03 3.60 -29.93
C PRO A 227 -27.81 5.11 -29.88
N PHE A 228 -28.13 5.84 -30.95
CA PHE A 228 -28.01 7.31 -31.00
C PHE A 228 -28.75 8.02 -29.86
N SER A 229 -29.90 7.49 -29.43
CA SER A 229 -30.68 8.01 -28.29
C SER A 229 -29.91 8.03 -26.97
N PHE A 230 -28.87 7.18 -26.82
CA PHE A 230 -27.98 7.21 -25.67
C PHE A 230 -27.12 8.49 -25.68
N PHE A 231 -26.60 8.88 -26.85
CA PHE A 231 -25.72 10.05 -27.00
C PHE A 231 -26.48 11.38 -26.85
N ASP A 232 -27.76 11.41 -27.19
CA ASP A 232 -28.61 12.59 -26.95
C ASP A 232 -28.78 12.87 -25.45
N LYS A 233 -28.78 11.82 -24.62
CA LYS A 233 -28.95 11.90 -23.16
C LYS A 233 -27.62 11.99 -22.40
N ASN A 234 -26.49 11.74 -23.08
CA ASN A 234 -25.17 11.67 -22.45
C ASN A 234 -24.18 12.59 -23.16
N PRO A 235 -23.77 13.72 -22.54
CA PRO A 235 -22.79 14.62 -23.13
C PRO A 235 -21.48 13.92 -23.49
N ILE A 236 -20.96 14.18 -24.69
CA ILE A 236 -19.74 13.56 -25.21
C ILE A 236 -18.57 13.72 -24.22
N GLY A 237 -18.42 14.88 -23.60
CA GLY A 237 -17.37 15.13 -22.60
C GLY A 237 -17.41 14.16 -21.41
N ARG A 238 -18.62 13.79 -20.94
CA ARG A 238 -18.79 12.79 -19.87
C ARG A 238 -18.30 11.41 -20.31
N LEU A 239 -18.54 11.04 -21.57
CA LEU A 239 -18.10 9.76 -22.13
C LEU A 239 -16.59 9.73 -22.29
N VAL A 240 -15.98 10.82 -22.75
CA VAL A 240 -14.52 10.96 -22.84
C VAL A 240 -13.87 10.76 -21.47
N THR A 241 -14.41 11.39 -20.41
CA THR A 241 -13.88 11.21 -19.05
C THR A 241 -14.01 9.78 -18.52
N ARG A 242 -15.05 9.04 -18.95
CA ARG A 242 -15.22 7.62 -18.57
C ARG A 242 -14.18 6.70 -19.22
N VAL A 243 -13.76 6.97 -20.46
CA VAL A 243 -12.77 6.17 -21.20
C VAL A 243 -11.32 6.54 -20.82
N THR A 244 -11.13 7.70 -20.21
CA THR A 244 -9.81 8.23 -19.83
C THR A 244 -9.62 8.17 -18.31
N ASN A 245 -10.15 9.15 -17.58
CA ASN A 245 -9.92 9.36 -16.15
C ASN A 245 -10.47 8.22 -15.29
N ASP A 246 -11.67 7.71 -15.58
CA ASP A 246 -12.25 6.63 -14.77
C ASP A 246 -11.44 5.33 -14.91
N ILE A 247 -10.88 5.07 -16.11
CA ILE A 247 -9.96 3.93 -16.31
C ILE A 247 -8.64 4.15 -15.59
N GLN A 248 -8.13 5.39 -15.58
CA GLN A 248 -6.90 5.73 -14.85
C GLN A 248 -7.04 5.50 -13.34
N ALA A 249 -8.20 5.83 -12.75
CA ALA A 249 -8.45 5.55 -11.34
C ALA A 249 -8.40 4.03 -11.02
N LEU A 250 -8.83 3.18 -11.96
CA LEU A 250 -8.72 1.73 -11.82
C LEU A 250 -7.26 1.25 -11.94
N ASP A 251 -6.47 1.86 -12.83
CA ASP A 251 -5.04 1.59 -12.96
C ASP A 251 -4.32 1.85 -11.64
N GLU A 252 -4.49 3.06 -11.08
CA GLU A 252 -3.86 3.45 -9.82
C GLU A 252 -4.21 2.50 -8.67
N MET A 253 -5.46 2.01 -8.63
CA MET A 253 -5.92 1.04 -7.64
C MET A 253 -5.22 -0.31 -7.75
N LEU A 254 -5.08 -0.83 -8.97
CA LEU A 254 -4.51 -2.15 -9.22
C LEU A 254 -2.99 -2.15 -9.14
N SER A 255 -2.36 -1.11 -9.67
CA SER A 255 -0.92 -0.99 -9.80
C SER A 255 -0.26 -0.52 -8.51
N THR A 256 -0.93 0.33 -7.72
CA THR A 256 -0.32 1.00 -6.54
C THR A 256 -1.15 0.84 -5.27
N GLY A 257 -2.48 1.00 -5.34
CA GLY A 257 -3.33 1.03 -4.16
C GLY A 257 -3.41 -0.32 -3.42
N LEU A 258 -4.00 -1.33 -4.05
CA LEU A 258 -4.38 -2.58 -3.39
C LEU A 258 -3.17 -3.44 -3.00
N ILE A 259 -2.19 -3.58 -3.90
CA ILE A 259 -1.07 -4.50 -3.70
C ILE A 259 -0.14 -4.00 -2.60
N THR A 260 0.18 -2.70 -2.60
CA THR A 260 1.04 -2.13 -1.55
C THR A 260 0.32 -2.11 -0.19
N LEU A 261 -1.00 -1.93 -0.15
CA LEU A 261 -1.76 -2.09 1.11
C LEU A 261 -1.65 -3.50 1.67
N ILE A 262 -1.78 -4.52 0.82
CA ILE A 262 -1.63 -5.91 1.23
C ILE A 262 -0.18 -6.18 1.68
N GLN A 263 0.81 -5.63 0.98
CA GLN A 263 2.22 -5.70 1.35
C GLN A 263 2.47 -5.15 2.76
N ASP A 264 1.99 -3.94 3.03
CA ASP A 264 2.18 -3.26 4.30
C ASP A 264 1.57 -4.06 5.45
N VAL A 265 0.34 -4.56 5.27
CA VAL A 265 -0.34 -5.37 6.29
C VAL A 265 0.41 -6.67 6.56
N ILE A 266 0.86 -7.38 5.52
CA ILE A 266 1.64 -8.62 5.66
C ILE A 266 2.96 -8.32 6.37
N LEU A 267 3.68 -7.27 5.96
CA LEU A 267 4.95 -6.87 6.56
C LEU A 267 4.77 -6.50 8.03
N MET A 268 3.75 -5.71 8.39
CA MET A 268 3.45 -5.35 9.77
C MET A 268 3.16 -6.59 10.64
N ILE A 269 2.31 -7.51 10.15
CA ILE A 269 2.00 -8.75 10.88
C ILE A 269 3.27 -9.58 11.09
N ALA A 270 4.09 -9.70 10.05
CA ALA A 270 5.31 -10.48 10.10
C ALA A 270 6.38 -9.83 11.01
N ILE A 271 6.46 -8.49 11.07
CA ILE A 271 7.28 -7.76 12.05
C ILE A 271 6.78 -8.00 13.48
N ILE A 272 5.46 -7.96 13.72
CA ILE A 272 4.90 -8.26 15.06
C ILE A 272 5.29 -9.68 15.48
N ILE A 273 5.12 -10.66 14.59
CA ILE A 273 5.43 -12.06 14.86
C ILE A 273 6.92 -12.23 15.18
N ILE A 274 7.82 -11.65 14.38
CA ILE A 274 9.26 -11.80 14.62
C ILE A 274 9.70 -11.09 15.91
N MET A 275 9.14 -9.93 16.25
CA MET A 275 9.44 -9.24 17.51
C MET A 275 9.04 -10.11 18.71
N LEU A 276 7.86 -10.73 18.66
CA LEU A 276 7.40 -11.65 19.71
C LEU A 276 8.30 -12.88 19.84
N ILE A 277 8.76 -13.45 18.72
CA ILE A 277 9.69 -14.59 18.69
C ILE A 277 11.06 -14.21 19.26
N VAL A 278 11.60 -13.03 18.91
CA VAL A 278 12.93 -12.59 19.38
C VAL A 278 12.91 -12.29 20.88
N ASN A 279 11.93 -11.51 21.36
CA ASN A 279 11.76 -11.27 22.78
C ASN A 279 10.35 -10.75 23.11
N ILE A 280 9.51 -11.61 23.70
CA ILE A 280 8.14 -11.27 24.07
C ILE A 280 8.02 -10.06 25.02
N LYS A 281 8.93 -9.93 26.00
CA LYS A 281 8.86 -8.85 27.00
C LYS A 281 9.15 -7.49 26.36
N LEU A 282 10.19 -7.41 25.54
CA LEU A 282 10.56 -6.18 24.83
C LEU A 282 9.52 -5.82 23.76
N ALA A 283 8.93 -6.81 23.08
CA ALA A 283 7.84 -6.61 22.14
C ALA A 283 6.61 -6.00 22.83
N LEU A 284 6.19 -6.55 23.97
CA LEU A 284 5.06 -6.01 24.74
C LEU A 284 5.31 -4.57 25.21
N VAL A 285 6.52 -4.25 25.67
CA VAL A 285 6.90 -2.86 26.03
C VAL A 285 6.77 -1.93 24.82
N THR A 286 7.19 -2.39 23.64
CA THR A 286 7.03 -1.63 22.40
C THR A 286 5.54 -1.45 22.07
N PHE A 287 4.72 -2.49 22.24
CA PHE A 287 3.30 -2.47 21.87
C PHE A 287 2.43 -1.59 22.76
N ILE A 288 2.92 -1.11 23.90
CA ILE A 288 2.23 -0.12 24.76
C ILE A 288 1.86 1.14 23.98
N VAL A 289 2.62 1.50 22.94
CA VAL A 289 2.33 2.70 22.13
C VAL A 289 1.21 2.48 21.10
N LEU A 290 0.88 1.23 20.75
CA LEU A 290 -0.07 0.91 19.67
C LEU A 290 -1.51 1.34 19.98
N PRO A 291 -2.06 1.19 21.20
CA PRO A 291 -3.38 1.71 21.54
C PRO A 291 -3.46 3.24 21.36
N ILE A 292 -2.43 3.96 21.80
CA ILE A 292 -2.34 5.42 21.66
C ILE A 292 -2.33 5.79 20.18
N LEU A 293 -1.48 5.14 19.39
CA LEU A 293 -1.42 5.31 17.94
C LEU A 293 -2.77 5.05 17.27
N THR A 294 -3.46 3.98 17.65
CA THR A 294 -4.77 3.61 17.09
C THR A 294 -5.81 4.69 17.37
N VAL A 295 -5.89 5.19 18.61
CA VAL A 295 -6.79 6.29 18.98
C VAL A 295 -6.49 7.54 18.16
N MET A 296 -5.21 7.87 17.95
CA MET A 296 -4.78 9.03 17.18
C MET A 296 -5.14 8.89 15.70
N ILE A 297 -4.93 7.73 15.09
CA ILE A 297 -5.34 7.43 13.72
C ILE A 297 -6.87 7.56 13.57
N VAL A 298 -7.65 7.02 14.50
CA VAL A 298 -9.13 7.08 14.44
C VAL A 298 -9.62 8.53 14.58
N LYS A 299 -9.08 9.29 15.53
CA LYS A 299 -9.42 10.72 15.70
C LYS A 299 -9.02 11.54 14.47
N PHE A 300 -7.82 11.32 13.93
CA PHE A 300 -7.34 11.96 12.72
C PHE A 300 -8.26 11.66 11.53
N ARG A 301 -8.60 10.39 11.30
CA ARG A 301 -9.49 9.98 10.21
C ARG A 301 -10.82 10.73 10.26
N SER A 302 -11.41 10.86 11.44
CA SER A 302 -12.67 11.58 11.65
C SER A 302 -12.52 13.08 11.34
N ALA A 303 -11.51 13.73 11.91
CA ALA A 303 -11.24 15.15 11.68
C ALA A 303 -10.91 15.46 10.21
N ALA A 304 -10.05 14.64 9.60
CA ALA A 304 -9.67 14.73 8.20
C ALA A 304 -10.91 14.62 7.30
N ARG A 305 -11.76 13.60 7.47
CA ARG A 305 -12.96 13.42 6.64
C ARG A 305 -13.86 14.66 6.65
N ASN A 306 -14.08 15.24 7.83
CA ASN A 306 -14.93 16.43 7.97
C ASN A 306 -14.32 17.65 7.24
N ILE A 307 -13.01 17.88 7.37
CA ILE A 307 -12.36 19.01 6.70
C ILE A 307 -12.26 18.82 5.19
N TYR A 308 -12.00 17.59 4.72
CA TYR A 308 -12.04 17.26 3.29
C TYR A 308 -13.41 17.54 2.68
N ARG A 309 -14.50 17.24 3.41
CA ARG A 309 -15.86 17.56 2.96
C ARG A 309 -16.08 19.06 2.88
N LEU A 310 -15.62 19.82 3.87
CA LEU A 310 -15.73 21.29 3.85
C LEU A 310 -14.99 21.90 2.66
N VAL A 311 -13.74 21.49 2.42
CA VAL A 311 -12.93 21.95 1.30
C VAL A 311 -13.62 21.63 -0.04
N ARG A 312 -14.19 20.43 -0.19
CA ARG A 312 -14.99 20.05 -1.37
C ARG A 312 -16.22 20.94 -1.59
N VAL A 313 -16.93 21.31 -0.53
CA VAL A 313 -18.07 22.24 -0.65
C VAL A 313 -17.61 23.64 -1.07
N LYS A 314 -16.50 24.13 -0.51
CA LYS A 314 -15.97 25.47 -0.83
C LYS A 314 -15.41 25.56 -2.26
N ILE A 315 -14.68 24.55 -2.73
CA ILE A 315 -14.18 24.53 -4.12
C ILE A 315 -15.34 24.38 -5.12
N ALA A 316 -16.38 23.62 -4.81
CA ALA A 316 -17.57 23.54 -5.66
C ALA A 316 -18.27 24.90 -5.81
N ARG A 317 -18.33 25.68 -4.72
CA ARG A 317 -18.86 27.05 -4.75
C ARG A 317 -18.01 28.00 -5.59
N ILE A 318 -16.68 27.90 -5.52
CA ILE A 318 -15.78 28.62 -6.42
C ILE A 318 -16.11 28.27 -7.88
N ASN A 319 -16.15 26.98 -8.22
CA ASN A 319 -16.38 26.54 -9.59
C ASN A 319 -17.75 26.98 -10.13
N ALA A 320 -18.79 26.92 -9.30
CA ALA A 320 -20.12 27.39 -9.67
C ALA A 320 -20.14 28.90 -9.94
N THR A 321 -19.55 29.70 -9.04
CA THR A 321 -19.49 31.16 -9.18
C THR A 321 -18.68 31.56 -10.41
N LEU A 322 -17.53 30.90 -10.63
CA LEU A 322 -16.71 31.13 -11.81
C LEU A 322 -17.46 30.80 -13.10
N SER A 323 -18.21 29.69 -13.13
CA SER A 323 -19.02 29.31 -14.28
C SER A 323 -20.14 30.31 -14.56
N GLU A 324 -20.77 30.86 -13.52
CA GLU A 324 -21.83 31.88 -13.62
C GLU A 324 -21.26 33.21 -14.11
N ASP A 325 -20.17 33.69 -13.51
CA ASP A 325 -19.50 34.95 -13.89
C ASP A 325 -18.97 34.90 -15.34
N ILE A 326 -18.39 33.78 -15.78
CA ILE A 326 -17.90 33.62 -17.16
C ILE A 326 -19.07 33.58 -18.15
N SER A 327 -20.11 32.81 -17.85
CA SER A 327 -21.29 32.71 -18.74
C SER A 327 -22.06 34.03 -18.81
N GLY A 328 -22.10 34.78 -17.71
CA GLY A 328 -22.75 36.09 -17.58
C GLY A 328 -21.83 37.28 -17.85
N MET A 329 -20.63 37.08 -18.40
CA MET A 329 -19.61 38.13 -18.50
C MET A 329 -20.10 39.35 -19.30
N SER A 330 -20.90 39.14 -20.35
CA SER A 330 -21.52 40.25 -21.11
C SER A 330 -22.46 41.08 -20.23
N ILE A 331 -23.30 40.45 -19.42
CA ILE A 331 -24.21 41.13 -18.48
C ILE A 331 -23.42 41.91 -17.44
N ILE A 332 -22.39 41.30 -16.84
CA ILE A 332 -21.52 41.97 -15.85
C ILE A 332 -20.85 43.21 -16.46
N GLN A 333 -20.44 43.14 -17.73
CA GLN A 333 -19.86 44.26 -18.48
C GLN A 333 -20.88 45.36 -18.77
N MET A 334 -22.06 45.00 -19.28
CA MET A 334 -23.13 45.95 -19.64
C MET A 334 -23.60 46.77 -18.44
N PHE A 335 -23.67 46.15 -17.25
CA PHE A 335 -24.03 46.83 -16.01
C PHE A 335 -22.83 47.45 -15.28
N ASN A 336 -21.61 47.38 -15.82
CA ASN A 336 -20.37 47.87 -15.18
C ASN A 336 -20.14 47.30 -13.75
N HIS A 337 -20.56 46.04 -13.51
CA HIS A 337 -20.55 45.38 -12.20
C HIS A 337 -19.27 44.59 -11.89
N LYS A 338 -18.21 44.74 -12.70
CA LYS A 338 -16.96 43.95 -12.60
C LYS A 338 -16.33 43.97 -11.20
N LYS A 339 -16.21 45.16 -10.59
CA LYS A 339 -15.62 45.30 -9.24
C LYS A 339 -16.44 44.59 -8.17
N ALA A 340 -17.77 44.63 -8.28
CA ALA A 340 -18.67 43.99 -7.33
C ALA A 340 -18.61 42.46 -7.45
N SER A 341 -18.65 41.92 -8.69
CA SER A 341 -18.47 40.49 -8.95
C SER A 341 -17.09 40.01 -8.46
N PHE A 342 -16.01 40.73 -8.77
CA PHE A 342 -14.67 40.38 -8.25
C PHE A 342 -14.60 40.37 -6.72
N LYS A 343 -15.23 41.33 -6.04
CA LYS A 343 -15.29 41.36 -4.57
C LYS A 343 -16.11 40.19 -4.01
N HIS A 344 -17.20 39.81 -4.67
CA HIS A 344 -17.99 38.64 -4.32
C HIS A 344 -17.17 37.35 -4.46
N PHE A 345 -16.52 37.17 -5.62
CA PHE A 345 -15.63 36.04 -5.87
C PHE A 345 -14.48 35.98 -4.86
N SER A 346 -13.85 37.12 -4.55
CA SER A 346 -12.77 37.20 -3.56
C SER A 346 -13.20 36.70 -2.18
N LYS A 347 -14.44 37.00 -1.75
CA LYS A 347 -14.99 36.49 -0.49
C LYS A 347 -15.15 34.97 -0.51
N ILE A 348 -15.65 34.41 -1.60
CA ILE A 348 -15.81 32.95 -1.75
C ILE A 348 -14.43 32.26 -1.81
N ASN A 349 -13.47 32.88 -2.50
CA ASN A 349 -12.11 32.39 -2.56
C ASN A 349 -11.44 32.40 -1.18
N GLU A 350 -11.66 33.43 -0.37
CA GLU A 350 -11.17 33.49 1.01
C GLU A 350 -11.77 32.38 1.88
N GLU A 351 -13.07 32.08 1.74
CA GLU A 351 -13.69 30.96 2.46
C GLU A 351 -13.05 29.60 2.11
N TYR A 352 -12.67 29.41 0.83
CA TYR A 352 -11.94 28.23 0.38
C TYR A 352 -10.50 28.22 0.93
N TYR A 353 -9.78 29.33 0.85
CA TYR A 353 -8.44 29.47 1.41
C TYR A 353 -8.42 29.10 2.90
N GLN A 354 -9.35 29.62 3.69
CA GLN A 354 -9.47 29.30 5.12
C GLN A 354 -9.80 27.83 5.37
N ALA A 355 -10.64 27.21 4.54
CA ALA A 355 -10.94 25.78 4.63
C ALA A 355 -9.69 24.92 4.33
N THR A 356 -8.93 25.29 3.31
CA THR A 356 -7.68 24.62 2.92
C THR A 356 -6.60 24.79 4.00
N LEU A 357 -6.46 25.99 4.60
CA LEU A 357 -5.57 26.20 5.74
C LEU A 357 -5.94 25.32 6.94
N LYS A 358 -7.23 25.17 7.24
CA LYS A 358 -7.69 24.25 8.30
C LYS A 358 -7.34 22.80 7.98
N GLN A 359 -7.47 22.38 6.72
CA GLN A 359 -7.03 21.05 6.27
C GLN A 359 -5.53 20.86 6.47
N LEU A 360 -4.71 21.82 6.05
CA LEU A 360 -3.26 21.78 6.23
C LEU A 360 -2.87 21.70 7.71
N LYS A 361 -3.53 22.46 8.59
CA LYS A 361 -3.30 22.37 10.04
C LYS A 361 -3.56 20.97 10.61
N VAL A 362 -4.61 20.28 10.13
CA VAL A 362 -4.89 18.89 10.54
C VAL A 362 -3.75 17.94 10.14
N PHE A 363 -3.19 18.09 8.94
CA PHE A 363 -2.05 17.27 8.48
C PHE A 363 -0.73 17.64 9.14
N ALA A 364 -0.49 18.94 9.35
CA ALA A 364 0.71 19.47 9.97
C ALA A 364 0.89 18.99 11.42
N ILE A 365 -0.21 18.68 12.12
CA ILE A 365 -0.17 18.12 13.47
C ILE A 365 -0.01 16.59 13.44
N PHE A 366 -0.60 15.90 12.46
CA PHE A 366 -0.64 14.44 12.44
C PHE A 366 0.72 13.78 12.21
N ARG A 367 1.51 14.25 11.23
CA ARG A 367 2.84 13.67 10.95
C ARG A 367 3.78 13.76 12.15
N PRO A 368 3.99 14.95 12.77
CA PRO A 368 4.83 15.07 13.97
C PRO A 368 4.35 14.21 15.14
N LEU A 369 3.04 13.99 15.27
CA LEU A 369 2.51 13.12 16.31
C LEU A 369 2.83 11.64 16.10
N ILE A 370 2.84 11.15 14.85
CA ILE A 370 3.34 9.80 14.55
C ILE A 370 4.83 9.72 14.86
N ASP A 371 5.63 10.71 14.46
CA ASP A 371 7.06 10.75 14.72
C ASP A 371 7.37 10.79 16.23
N LEU A 372 6.53 11.48 17.01
CA LEU A 372 6.61 11.50 18.48
C LEU A 372 6.30 10.13 19.07
N ILE A 373 5.27 9.42 18.59
CA ILE A 373 4.97 8.06 19.05
C ILE A 373 6.09 7.09 18.66
N TYR A 374 6.62 7.19 17.45
CA TYR A 374 7.78 6.42 17.02
C TYR A 374 8.99 6.68 17.93
N SER A 375 9.28 7.95 18.22
CA SER A 375 10.37 8.35 19.11
C SER A 375 10.16 7.84 20.54
N LEU A 376 8.92 7.85 21.03
CA LEU A 376 8.57 7.27 22.33
C LEU A 376 8.77 5.75 22.34
N ALA A 377 8.34 5.06 21.29
CA ALA A 377 8.55 3.62 21.14
C ALA A 377 10.04 3.27 21.14
N LEU A 378 10.83 4.03 20.37
CA LEU A 378 12.29 3.90 20.32
C LEU A 378 12.94 4.16 21.68
N ALA A 379 12.52 5.22 22.39
CA ALA A 379 13.01 5.53 23.73
C ALA A 379 12.67 4.42 24.74
N LEU A 380 11.46 3.87 24.70
CA LEU A 380 11.04 2.75 25.56
C LEU A 380 11.88 1.49 25.27
N VAL A 381 12.13 1.19 24.00
CA VAL A 381 12.98 0.06 23.60
C VAL A 381 14.42 0.23 24.08
N ILE A 382 15.00 1.43 23.91
CA ILE A 382 16.37 1.72 24.38
C ILE A 382 16.45 1.69 25.91
N TRP A 383 15.50 2.30 26.62
CA TRP A 383 15.50 2.36 28.08
C TRP A 383 15.31 0.97 28.71
N TYR A 384 14.22 0.27 28.34
CA TYR A 384 13.94 -1.06 28.88
C TYR A 384 14.96 -2.09 28.38
N GLY A 385 15.30 -2.05 27.09
CA GLY A 385 16.28 -2.97 26.49
C GLY A 385 17.68 -2.76 27.03
N GLY A 386 18.13 -1.51 27.20
CA GLY A 386 19.41 -1.16 27.82
C GLY A 386 19.53 -1.68 29.25
N GLY A 387 18.49 -1.50 30.07
CA GLY A 387 18.45 -2.09 31.41
C GLY A 387 18.52 -3.63 31.40
N ARG A 388 17.91 -4.29 30.41
CA ARG A 388 17.99 -5.76 30.25
C ARG A 388 19.34 -6.24 29.72
N ILE A 389 20.07 -5.43 28.96
CA ILE A 389 21.46 -5.72 28.57
C ILE A 389 22.36 -5.68 29.82
N LEU A 390 22.25 -4.63 30.64
CA LEU A 390 23.01 -4.52 31.89
C LEU A 390 22.71 -5.65 32.88
N ALA A 391 21.52 -6.25 32.81
CA ALA A 391 21.11 -7.39 33.63
C ALA A 391 21.50 -8.77 33.04
N ASP A 392 22.21 -8.82 31.91
CA ASP A 392 22.56 -10.01 31.11
C ASP A 392 21.33 -10.82 30.63
N GLN A 393 20.22 -10.15 30.33
CA GLN A 393 18.97 -10.80 29.90
C GLN A 393 18.66 -10.60 28.41
N LEU A 394 19.32 -9.62 27.79
CA LEU A 394 19.16 -9.26 26.37
C LEU A 394 20.56 -9.03 25.77
N SER A 395 20.73 -9.41 24.50
CA SER A 395 21.98 -9.16 23.78
C SER A 395 21.95 -7.78 23.11
N LEU A 396 23.12 -7.21 22.85
CA LEU A 396 23.22 -5.94 22.15
C LEU A 396 22.63 -6.01 20.74
N GLY A 397 22.90 -7.11 20.01
CA GLY A 397 22.35 -7.33 18.69
C GLY A 397 20.83 -7.45 18.69
N ALA A 398 20.24 -8.04 19.73
CA ALA A 398 18.79 -8.10 19.86
C ALA A 398 18.19 -6.69 20.02
N LEU A 399 18.82 -5.81 20.81
CA LEU A 399 18.36 -4.43 20.94
C LEU A 399 18.45 -3.67 19.61
N VAL A 400 19.57 -3.78 18.89
CA VAL A 400 19.74 -3.12 17.58
C VAL A 400 18.71 -3.64 16.56
N ALA A 401 18.47 -4.95 16.51
CA ALA A 401 17.42 -5.50 15.64
C ALA A 401 16.02 -4.99 16.02
N PHE A 402 15.72 -4.85 17.32
CA PHE A 402 14.46 -4.27 17.78
C PHE A 402 14.31 -2.81 17.32
N ILE A 403 15.37 -1.99 17.40
CA ILE A 403 15.36 -0.61 16.89
C ILE A 403 15.01 -0.60 15.40
N GLU A 404 15.60 -1.48 14.61
CA GLU A 404 15.28 -1.60 13.18
C GLU A 404 13.84 -2.07 12.93
N TYR A 405 13.34 -3.05 13.69
CA TYR A 405 11.95 -3.51 13.57
C TYR A 405 10.93 -2.44 13.93
N VAL A 406 11.18 -1.65 14.99
CA VAL A 406 10.31 -0.52 15.34
C VAL A 406 10.26 0.46 14.18
N ARG A 407 11.40 0.85 13.60
CA ARG A 407 11.41 1.75 12.43
C ARG A 407 10.56 1.22 11.27
N ARG A 408 10.76 -0.05 10.89
CA ARG A 408 10.04 -0.69 9.78
C ARG A 408 8.53 -0.84 10.05
N PHE A 409 8.15 -1.02 11.31
CA PHE A 409 6.74 -1.12 11.69
C PHE A 409 5.98 0.21 11.50
N PHE A 410 6.63 1.34 11.79
CA PHE A 410 6.01 2.67 11.71
C PHE A 410 5.99 3.26 10.28
N GLU A 411 6.91 2.85 9.41
CA GLU A 411 7.01 3.32 8.01
C GLU A 411 5.68 3.22 7.22
N PRO A 412 5.00 2.05 7.12
CA PRO A 412 3.76 1.94 6.35
C PRO A 412 2.57 2.73 6.92
N ILE A 413 2.67 3.18 8.17
CA ILE A 413 1.58 3.91 8.85
C ILE A 413 1.41 5.32 8.26
N HIS A 414 2.49 5.92 7.75
CA HIS A 414 2.43 7.25 7.12
C HIS A 414 1.59 7.26 5.83
N ASP A 415 1.60 6.17 5.06
CA ASP A 415 1.06 6.14 3.71
C ASP A 415 -0.38 5.58 3.64
N PHE A 416 -0.90 5.08 4.76
CA PHE A 416 -2.20 4.38 4.80
C PHE A 416 -3.38 5.26 4.35
N SER A 417 -3.34 6.57 4.61
CA SER A 417 -4.45 7.48 4.30
C SER A 417 -4.62 7.75 2.81
N GLU A 418 -3.51 7.83 2.06
CA GLU A 418 -3.53 8.10 0.62
C GLU A 418 -4.07 6.90 -0.15
N LYS A 419 -3.61 5.70 0.21
CA LYS A 419 -4.04 4.44 -0.41
C LYS A 419 -5.55 4.19 -0.27
N PHE A 420 -6.15 4.62 0.85
CA PHE A 420 -7.61 4.54 1.04
C PHE A 420 -8.41 5.47 0.12
N ASN A 421 -7.86 6.63 -0.26
CA ASN A 421 -8.50 7.53 -1.22
C ASN A 421 -8.48 6.96 -2.63
N ILE A 422 -7.38 6.31 -3.03
CA ILE A 422 -7.25 5.63 -4.32
C ILE A 422 -8.34 4.56 -4.46
N LEU A 423 -8.52 3.71 -3.43
CA LEU A 423 -9.58 2.68 -3.42
C LEU A 423 -10.99 3.28 -3.61
N GLN A 424 -11.31 4.38 -2.92
CA GLN A 424 -12.62 5.03 -3.05
C GLN A 424 -12.84 5.61 -4.44
N SER A 425 -11.83 6.30 -4.99
CA SER A 425 -11.88 6.88 -6.34
C SER A 425 -12.13 5.80 -7.40
N ALA A 426 -11.42 4.68 -7.27
CA ALA A 426 -11.55 3.54 -8.15
C ALA A 426 -12.92 2.86 -8.05
N MET A 427 -13.51 2.75 -6.85
CA MET A 427 -14.87 2.21 -6.68
C MET A 427 -15.91 3.05 -7.43
N ALA A 428 -15.90 4.37 -7.24
CA ALA A 428 -16.83 5.27 -7.91
C ALA A 428 -16.64 5.26 -9.45
N SER A 429 -15.40 5.14 -9.90
CA SER A 429 -15.07 5.02 -11.33
C SER A 429 -15.52 3.68 -11.91
N SER A 430 -15.38 2.59 -11.14
CA SER A 430 -15.83 1.26 -11.54
C SER A 430 -17.35 1.20 -11.75
N GLU A 431 -18.11 1.85 -10.87
CA GLU A 431 -19.58 1.92 -10.97
C GLU A 431 -19.98 2.56 -12.29
N ARG A 432 -19.46 3.75 -12.60
CA ARG A 432 -19.75 4.45 -13.86
C ARG A 432 -19.33 3.69 -15.12
N ILE A 433 -18.18 3.01 -15.08
CA ILE A 433 -17.70 2.19 -16.20
C ILE A 433 -18.63 1.00 -16.41
N PHE A 434 -19.02 0.32 -15.33
CA PHE A 434 -19.85 -0.87 -15.44
C PHE A 434 -21.31 -0.55 -15.77
N ASP A 435 -21.86 0.55 -15.26
CA ASP A 435 -23.17 1.06 -15.69
C ASP A 435 -23.19 1.36 -17.19
N LEU A 436 -22.10 1.94 -17.71
CA LEU A 436 -21.95 2.16 -19.15
C LEU A 436 -21.87 0.83 -19.92
N MET A 437 -21.08 -0.13 -19.44
CA MET A 437 -20.92 -1.45 -20.07
C MET A 437 -22.18 -2.30 -20.03
N ASP A 438 -23.06 -2.07 -19.05
CA ASP A 438 -24.33 -2.79 -18.89
C ASP A 438 -25.48 -2.11 -19.66
N THR A 439 -25.22 -0.94 -20.26
CA THR A 439 -26.18 -0.29 -21.15
C THR A 439 -26.41 -1.14 -22.39
N GLN A 440 -27.66 -1.41 -22.75
CA GLN A 440 -27.96 -2.32 -23.85
C GLN A 440 -27.60 -1.72 -25.22
N PRO A 441 -26.84 -2.44 -26.06
CA PRO A 441 -26.55 -2.03 -27.43
C PRO A 441 -27.79 -2.04 -28.34
N GLU A 442 -27.75 -1.25 -29.41
CA GLU A 442 -28.85 -1.06 -30.36
C GLU A 442 -29.33 -2.38 -31.00
N TYR A 443 -28.42 -3.29 -31.34
CA TYR A 443 -28.73 -4.57 -31.97
C TYR A 443 -29.46 -5.58 -31.05
N MET A 444 -29.48 -5.35 -29.74
CA MET A 444 -30.22 -6.19 -28.78
C MET A 444 -31.67 -5.70 -28.58
N ILE A 445 -31.96 -4.44 -28.92
CA ILE A 445 -33.29 -3.84 -28.77
C ILE A 445 -34.24 -4.35 -29.87
N ASN A 446 -33.70 -4.74 -31.04
CA ASN A 446 -34.49 -5.15 -32.20
C ASN A 446 -34.35 -6.66 -32.48
N THR A 447 -35.21 -7.47 -31.87
CA THR A 447 -35.15 -8.95 -31.91
C THR A 447 -35.72 -9.59 -33.19
N LYS A 448 -36.38 -8.83 -34.07
CA LYS A 448 -36.82 -9.36 -35.38
C LYS A 448 -35.71 -9.20 -36.41
N LYS A 449 -34.74 -10.12 -36.41
CA LYS A 449 -33.91 -10.37 -37.58
C LYS A 449 -34.83 -10.87 -38.70
N LEU A 450 -35.33 -9.98 -39.55
CA LEU A 450 -35.85 -10.40 -40.84
C LEU A 450 -34.66 -10.98 -41.61
N PRO A 451 -34.73 -12.24 -42.11
CA PRO A 451 -33.66 -12.81 -42.90
C PRO A 451 -33.59 -12.04 -44.22
N ILE A 452 -32.74 -11.01 -44.27
CA ILE A 452 -32.39 -10.35 -45.52
C ILE A 452 -31.62 -11.40 -46.32
N LYS A 453 -32.27 -12.01 -47.33
CA LYS A 453 -31.58 -12.90 -48.27
C LYS A 453 -30.44 -12.11 -48.92
N SER A 454 -29.27 -12.71 -49.05
CA SER A 454 -28.06 -12.10 -49.64
C SER A 454 -28.28 -11.53 -51.05
N GLU A 455 -29.38 -11.91 -51.72
CA GLU A 455 -29.75 -11.52 -53.08
C GLU A 455 -30.74 -10.34 -53.13
N THR A 456 -31.23 -9.85 -51.98
CA THR A 456 -32.19 -8.73 -51.94
C THR A 456 -31.50 -7.43 -52.38
N ARG A 457 -31.73 -7.00 -53.62
CA ARG A 457 -31.32 -5.67 -54.09
C ARG A 457 -32.32 -4.62 -53.61
N LEU A 458 -31.83 -3.60 -52.89
CA LEU A 458 -32.63 -2.43 -52.51
C LEU A 458 -33.03 -1.67 -53.78
N LYS A 459 -34.34 -1.59 -54.04
CA LYS A 459 -34.89 -0.81 -55.18
C LYS A 459 -34.96 0.69 -54.87
N GLY A 460 -34.81 1.09 -53.61
CA GLY A 460 -34.87 2.48 -53.18
C GLY A 460 -36.30 3.02 -53.01
N GLU A 461 -37.29 2.14 -52.82
CA GLU A 461 -38.65 2.55 -52.46
C GLU A 461 -38.74 2.77 -50.95
N ILE A 462 -39.28 3.91 -50.50
CA ILE A 462 -39.41 4.21 -49.06
C ILE A 462 -40.89 4.42 -48.74
N LYS A 463 -41.41 3.72 -47.72
CA LYS A 463 -42.81 3.85 -47.29
C LYS A 463 -42.93 4.07 -45.79
N PHE A 464 -43.53 5.19 -45.40
CA PHE A 464 -43.92 5.51 -44.03
C PHE A 464 -45.41 5.19 -43.87
N LYS A 465 -45.76 4.40 -42.85
CA LYS A 465 -47.16 4.08 -42.51
C LYS A 465 -47.48 4.45 -41.07
N ASN A 466 -48.38 5.41 -40.89
CA ASN A 466 -48.95 5.81 -39.61
C ASN A 466 -47.88 6.03 -38.52
N ILE A 467 -46.81 6.76 -38.88
CA ILE A 467 -45.65 6.93 -38.02
C ILE A 467 -45.97 7.92 -36.91
N TRP A 468 -45.73 7.48 -35.67
CA TRP A 468 -45.66 8.34 -34.50
C TRP A 468 -44.25 8.27 -33.92
N PHE A 469 -43.60 9.43 -33.80
CA PHE A 469 -42.23 9.53 -33.32
C PHE A 469 -42.03 10.63 -32.30
N ALA A 470 -41.29 10.32 -31.23
CA ALA A 470 -40.90 11.24 -30.17
C ALA A 470 -39.45 10.94 -29.71
N TYR A 471 -38.64 11.99 -29.46
CA TYR A 471 -37.30 11.81 -28.87
C TYR A 471 -37.39 11.57 -27.35
N ASN A 472 -38.33 12.22 -26.69
CA ASN A 472 -38.68 12.04 -25.29
C ASN A 472 -40.09 11.45 -25.19
N GLU A 473 -40.33 10.63 -24.17
CA GLU A 473 -41.66 10.06 -23.94
C GLU A 473 -42.71 11.17 -23.83
N ASN A 474 -43.83 10.99 -24.53
CA ASN A 474 -44.98 11.90 -24.59
C ASN A 474 -44.81 13.22 -25.37
N GLU A 475 -43.66 13.46 -26.01
CA GLU A 475 -43.41 14.65 -26.86
C GLU A 475 -43.34 14.28 -28.35
N TYR A 476 -44.48 13.97 -28.96
CA TYR A 476 -44.54 13.56 -30.38
C TYR A 476 -44.16 14.69 -31.33
N VAL A 477 -43.08 14.47 -32.07
CA VAL A 477 -42.60 15.32 -33.18
C VAL A 477 -43.29 14.93 -34.49
N LEU A 478 -43.51 13.63 -34.72
CA LEU A 478 -44.31 13.13 -35.84
C LEU A 478 -45.58 12.48 -35.29
N LYS A 479 -46.73 12.83 -35.87
CA LYS A 479 -48.05 12.34 -35.48
C LYS A 479 -48.80 11.86 -36.73
N ASP A 480 -49.02 10.55 -36.81
CA ASP A 480 -49.74 9.88 -37.90
C ASP A 480 -49.24 10.20 -39.32
N VAL A 481 -47.91 10.18 -39.52
CA VAL A 481 -47.30 10.52 -40.80
C VAL A 481 -47.27 9.31 -41.74
N SER A 482 -47.84 9.46 -42.94
CA SER A 482 -47.86 8.43 -43.99
C SER A 482 -47.53 9.01 -45.36
N PHE A 483 -46.52 8.45 -46.03
CA PHE A 483 -46.15 8.81 -47.41
C PHE A 483 -45.33 7.70 -48.07
N LYS A 484 -45.19 7.76 -49.39
CA LYS A 484 -44.39 6.83 -50.19
C LYS A 484 -43.49 7.62 -51.15
N ILE A 485 -42.24 7.18 -51.29
CA ILE A 485 -41.24 7.71 -52.22
C ILE A 485 -40.89 6.59 -53.21
N SER A 486 -41.01 6.88 -54.51
CA SER A 486 -40.74 5.92 -55.57
C SER A 486 -39.24 5.83 -55.89
N PRO A 487 -38.76 4.70 -56.43
CA PRO A 487 -37.38 4.58 -56.88
C PRO A 487 -36.97 5.68 -57.87
N GLY A 488 -35.87 6.39 -57.58
CA GLY A 488 -35.35 7.48 -58.43
C GLY A 488 -36.11 8.81 -58.33
N GLU A 489 -37.12 8.91 -57.47
CA GLU A 489 -37.90 10.12 -57.25
C GLU A 489 -37.11 11.12 -56.38
N ASN A 490 -37.00 12.37 -56.83
CA ASN A 490 -36.41 13.45 -56.05
C ASN A 490 -37.51 14.18 -55.27
N ILE A 491 -37.44 14.13 -53.95
CA ILE A 491 -38.42 14.77 -53.06
C ILE A 491 -37.81 15.95 -52.29
N ALA A 492 -38.64 16.94 -51.98
CA ALA A 492 -38.29 18.05 -51.10
C ALA A 492 -39.23 18.08 -49.89
N ILE A 493 -38.67 18.11 -48.68
CA ILE A 493 -39.43 18.22 -47.42
C ILE A 493 -39.37 19.66 -46.94
N VAL A 494 -40.51 20.38 -46.97
CA VAL A 494 -40.62 21.79 -46.60
C VAL A 494 -41.53 21.97 -45.39
N GLY A 495 -41.24 22.95 -44.53
CA GLY A 495 -42.05 23.26 -43.34
C GLY A 495 -41.30 24.16 -42.35
N ALA A 496 -42.00 24.71 -41.37
CA ALA A 496 -41.41 25.54 -40.32
C ALA A 496 -40.39 24.78 -39.45
N THR A 497 -39.55 25.50 -38.70
CA THR A 497 -38.65 24.90 -37.70
C THR A 497 -39.48 24.11 -36.68
N GLY A 498 -39.04 22.90 -36.35
CA GLY A 498 -39.79 21.99 -35.45
C GLY A 498 -40.82 21.09 -36.13
N ALA A 499 -41.08 21.24 -37.44
CA ALA A 499 -42.04 20.39 -38.17
C ALA A 499 -41.58 18.93 -38.41
N GLY A 500 -40.50 18.46 -37.78
CA GLY A 500 -40.04 17.07 -37.87
C GLY A 500 -39.26 16.68 -39.14
N LYS A 501 -38.88 17.65 -39.99
CA LYS A 501 -38.14 17.41 -41.25
C LYS A 501 -36.86 16.59 -41.05
N SER A 502 -36.00 17.00 -40.11
CA SER A 502 -34.76 16.27 -39.79
C SER A 502 -35.05 14.91 -39.16
N SER A 503 -36.13 14.78 -38.38
CA SER A 503 -36.54 13.51 -37.77
C SER A 503 -36.93 12.47 -38.81
N ILE A 504 -37.58 12.87 -39.92
CA ILE A 504 -37.86 11.96 -41.05
C ILE A 504 -36.55 11.38 -41.61
N ILE A 505 -35.53 12.21 -41.81
CA ILE A 505 -34.21 11.76 -42.30
C ILE A 505 -33.56 10.82 -41.28
N SER A 506 -33.56 11.17 -39.99
CA SER A 506 -32.98 10.31 -38.95
C SER A 506 -33.66 8.94 -38.85
N LEU A 507 -34.97 8.87 -39.10
CA LEU A 507 -35.74 7.63 -39.10
C LEU A 507 -35.46 6.77 -40.34
N ILE A 508 -35.31 7.36 -41.52
CA ILE A 508 -34.89 6.65 -42.75
C ILE A 508 -33.51 6.00 -42.53
N SER A 509 -32.59 6.74 -41.91
CA SER A 509 -31.24 6.25 -41.57
C SER A 509 -31.20 5.27 -40.40
N ASN A 510 -32.36 4.93 -39.82
CA ASN A 510 -32.49 4.07 -38.66
C ASN A 510 -31.62 4.50 -37.46
N PHE A 511 -31.44 5.80 -37.24
CA PHE A 511 -30.77 6.31 -36.03
C PHE A 511 -31.67 6.23 -34.80
N TYR A 512 -33.00 6.21 -34.99
CA TYR A 512 -33.98 6.13 -33.92
C TYR A 512 -35.05 5.10 -34.23
N THR A 513 -35.52 4.41 -33.20
CA THR A 513 -36.65 3.49 -33.29
C THR A 513 -37.97 4.25 -33.16
N ILE A 514 -38.91 3.96 -34.06
CA ILE A 514 -40.28 4.51 -34.01
C ILE A 514 -41.09 3.90 -32.86
N GLN A 515 -42.02 4.67 -32.29
CA GLN A 515 -42.92 4.18 -31.24
C GLN A 515 -44.19 3.51 -31.81
N LYS A 516 -44.72 4.01 -32.93
CA LYS A 516 -45.88 3.40 -33.63
C LYS A 516 -45.72 3.49 -35.15
N GLY A 517 -46.33 2.55 -35.85
CA GLY A 517 -46.30 2.42 -37.31
C GLY A 517 -45.16 1.54 -37.81
N GLU A 518 -44.86 1.61 -39.10
CA GLU A 518 -43.75 0.89 -39.73
C GLU A 518 -43.12 1.70 -40.88
N ILE A 519 -41.80 1.59 -41.01
CA ILE A 519 -41.04 2.14 -42.15
C ILE A 519 -40.54 0.95 -42.98
N LEU A 520 -40.81 0.98 -44.28
CA LEU A 520 -40.38 -0.06 -45.23
C LEU A 520 -39.40 0.57 -46.24
N LEU A 521 -38.30 -0.13 -46.51
CA LEU A 521 -37.18 0.26 -47.38
C LEU A 521 -36.90 -0.81 -48.45
#